data_AF-A0A9P8B8R3-F1
#
_entry.id   AF-A0A9P8B8R3-F1
#
_cell.length_a   1.000
_cell.length_b   1.000
_cell.length_c   1.000
_cell.angle_alpha   90.00
_cell.angle_beta   90.00
_cell.angle_gamma   90.00
#
_symmetry.space_group_name_H-M   'P 1'
#
loop_
_entity.id
_entity.type
_entity.pdbx_description
1 polymer ?
#
loop_
_entity_poly.entity_id
_entity_poly.type
_entity_poly.pdbx_seq_one_letter_code
_entity_poly.pdbx_strand_id
1 'polypeptide(L)'
;MHFLSYHLPHCLTVLTALAWTAKVQLTANAASTSVRLPTPLNATFTVRSQVFKLVDDARLDPYNATEERAVEITVYYPPTGQNDGTCPNGTTFTPYMPTAMAGLVDQSLGVPSGTIESIVTDTCLGAPAKSSIQRNLIVMSPSFGMSRLVYQTLTTSLAASGYIVIDIDHPYDANVVEYPDG
;
A
#
# COMPACT_ATOMS: atom_id res chain seq x y z
N MET A 1 63.55 41.96 -45.30
CA MET A 1 64.11 42.33 -43.98
C MET A 1 63.23 41.63 -42.95
N HIS A 2 63.61 40.50 -42.35
CA HIS A 2 64.70 40.26 -41.38
C HIS A 2 64.09 39.84 -40.02
N PHE A 3 64.55 38.68 -39.53
CA PHE A 3 64.59 38.14 -38.15
C PHE A 3 63.27 37.84 -37.39
N LEU A 4 62.94 36.58 -37.00
CA LEU A 4 63.54 35.62 -36.04
C LEU A 4 63.22 35.91 -34.55
N SER A 5 62.67 34.88 -33.88
CA SER A 5 63.16 34.28 -32.62
C SER A 5 62.66 34.70 -31.21
N TYR A 6 62.11 33.67 -30.53
CA TYR A 6 62.30 33.20 -29.13
C TYR A 6 61.96 34.07 -27.89
N HIS A 7 61.10 33.55 -26.99
CA HIS A 7 61.50 32.93 -25.69
C HIS A 7 60.28 32.52 -24.79
N LEU A 8 60.34 31.28 -24.28
CA LEU A 8 59.64 30.73 -23.08
C LEU A 8 60.10 31.44 -21.78
N PRO A 9 59.71 31.03 -20.55
CA PRO A 9 58.45 30.51 -19.98
C PRO A 9 58.05 31.31 -18.71
N HIS A 10 56.78 31.31 -18.27
CA HIS A 10 56.47 31.62 -16.86
C HIS A 10 55.58 30.51 -16.29
N CYS A 11 56.25 29.63 -15.55
CA CYS A 11 55.70 28.55 -14.76
C CYS A 11 55.03 29.16 -13.52
N LEU A 12 53.70 29.03 -13.40
CA LEU A 12 52.98 29.34 -12.17
C LEU A 12 52.22 28.07 -11.74
N THR A 13 52.89 27.21 -10.99
CA THR A 13 52.27 26.07 -10.32
C THR A 13 51.52 26.58 -9.09
N VAL A 14 50.19 26.62 -9.18
CA VAL A 14 49.32 26.83 -8.01
C VAL A 14 49.15 25.48 -7.31
N LEU A 15 49.79 25.29 -6.16
CA LEU A 15 49.51 24.18 -5.26
C LEU A 15 48.15 24.44 -4.58
N THR A 16 47.09 23.80 -5.04
CA THR A 16 45.83 23.73 -4.28
C THR A 16 45.93 22.60 -3.26
N ALA A 17 46.03 22.96 -1.98
CA ALA A 17 45.93 22.02 -0.88
C ALA A 17 44.53 21.37 -0.88
N LEU A 18 44.47 20.08 -1.19
CA LEU A 18 43.25 19.28 -1.08
C LEU A 18 42.97 19.03 0.41
N ALA A 19 42.09 19.84 0.99
CA ALA A 19 41.49 19.55 2.28
C ALA A 19 40.57 18.33 2.12
N TRP A 20 41.04 17.15 2.53
CA TRP A 20 40.22 15.95 2.63
C TRP A 20 39.29 16.10 3.85
N THR A 21 38.13 16.71 3.67
CA THR A 21 37.04 16.53 4.61
C THR A 21 36.47 15.14 4.41
N ALA A 22 36.94 14.17 5.22
CA ALA A 22 36.30 12.87 5.29
C ALA A 22 34.87 13.07 5.83
N LYS A 23 33.87 12.99 4.94
CA LYS A 23 32.47 12.92 5.35
C LYS A 23 32.26 11.55 5.99
N VAL A 24 32.22 11.51 7.32
CA VAL A 24 31.74 10.33 8.04
C VAL A 24 30.25 10.23 7.75
N GLN A 25 29.87 9.39 6.80
CA GLN A 25 28.48 9.03 6.56
C GLN A 25 28.07 7.99 7.59
N LEU A 26 27.26 8.40 8.58
CA LEU A 26 26.50 7.44 9.37
C LEU A 26 25.47 6.81 8.45
N THR A 27 25.74 5.60 7.96
CA THR A 27 24.73 4.74 7.38
C THR A 27 23.89 4.18 8.52
N ALA A 28 22.74 4.79 8.77
CA ALA A 28 21.73 4.19 9.62
C ALA A 28 21.17 2.97 8.88
N ASN A 29 21.61 1.76 9.25
CA ASN A 29 20.92 0.54 8.89
C ASN A 29 19.62 0.48 9.70
N ALA A 30 18.58 1.17 9.24
CA ALA A 30 17.24 0.93 9.72
C ALA A 30 16.85 -0.49 9.31
N ALA A 31 16.88 -1.43 10.26
CA ALA A 31 16.24 -2.72 10.07
C ALA A 31 14.74 -2.43 9.87
N SER A 32 14.23 -2.67 8.66
CA SER A 32 12.80 -2.53 8.35
C SER A 32 12.00 -3.47 9.23
N THR A 33 11.53 -2.96 10.36
CA THR A 33 10.72 -3.73 11.31
C THR A 33 9.28 -3.51 10.91
N SER A 34 8.62 -4.55 10.40
CA SER A 34 7.21 -4.47 10.03
C SER A 34 6.34 -4.22 11.26
N VAL A 35 5.40 -3.29 11.18
CA VAL A 35 4.38 -3.06 12.21
C VAL A 35 3.16 -3.90 11.86
N ARG A 36 2.69 -4.72 12.81
CA ARG A 36 1.53 -5.59 12.59
C ARG A 36 0.28 -4.91 13.11
N LEU A 37 -0.79 -4.89 12.31
CA LEU A 37 -2.10 -4.54 12.84
C LEU A 37 -2.55 -5.55 13.90
N PRO A 38 -3.32 -5.12 14.91
CA PRO A 38 -3.84 -6.01 15.93
C PRO A 38 -4.64 -7.16 15.32
N THR A 39 -4.42 -8.37 15.83
CA THR A 39 -5.27 -9.50 15.50
C THR A 39 -6.59 -9.39 16.26
N PRO A 40 -7.72 -9.81 15.67
CA PRO A 40 -9.00 -9.81 16.36
C PRO A 40 -8.96 -10.63 17.65
N LEU A 41 -9.42 -10.05 18.75
CA LEU A 41 -9.59 -10.78 20.00
C LEU A 41 -10.64 -11.89 19.79
N ASN A 42 -10.28 -13.14 20.07
CA ASN A 42 -11.11 -14.33 19.86
C ASN A 42 -11.41 -14.64 18.38
N ALA A 43 -10.45 -14.38 17.47
CA ALA A 43 -10.55 -14.80 16.08
C ALA A 43 -10.88 -16.30 15.97
N THR A 44 -12.01 -16.63 15.35
CA THR A 44 -12.41 -18.02 15.09
C THR A 44 -11.86 -18.48 13.75
N PHE A 45 -11.82 -17.60 12.74
CA PHE A 45 -11.41 -17.91 11.38
C PHE A 45 -10.17 -17.13 10.94
N THR A 46 -9.27 -17.79 10.21
CA THR A 46 -8.19 -17.09 9.48
C THR A 46 -8.79 -16.37 8.27
N VAL A 47 -8.75 -15.04 8.30
CA VAL A 47 -9.43 -14.21 7.31
C VAL A 47 -8.74 -14.28 5.94
N ARG A 48 -9.56 -14.41 4.89
CA ARG A 48 -9.17 -14.22 3.49
C ARG A 48 -9.59 -12.84 3.03
N SER A 49 -8.81 -12.22 2.16
CA SER A 49 -9.19 -10.99 1.47
C SER A 49 -9.02 -11.11 -0.04
N GLN A 50 -9.90 -10.46 -0.79
CA GLN A 50 -9.78 -10.33 -2.24
C GLN A 50 -10.28 -8.97 -2.69
N VAL A 51 -9.61 -8.39 -3.67
CA VAL A 51 -9.90 -7.07 -4.21
C VAL A 51 -10.61 -7.19 -5.55
N PHE A 52 -11.61 -6.35 -5.80
CA PHE A 52 -12.36 -6.33 -7.05
C PHE A 52 -12.68 -4.90 -7.46
N LYS A 53 -12.61 -4.66 -8.78
CA LYS A 53 -13.23 -3.50 -9.43
C LYS A 53 -14.65 -3.86 -9.84
N LEU A 54 -15.63 -3.11 -9.36
CA LEU A 54 -17.02 -3.22 -9.79
C LEU A 54 -17.40 -2.01 -10.62
N VAL A 55 -17.99 -2.24 -11.79
CA VAL A 55 -18.48 -1.19 -12.69
C VAL A 55 -20.01 -1.26 -12.71
N ASP A 56 -20.65 -0.10 -12.55
CA ASP A 56 -22.09 0.08 -12.64
C ASP A 56 -22.44 0.71 -13.99
N ASP A 57 -22.61 -0.15 -15.00
CA ASP A 57 -22.89 0.23 -16.39
C ASP A 57 -24.25 0.93 -16.56
N ALA A 58 -25.10 0.95 -15.52
CA ALA A 58 -26.40 1.59 -15.57
C ALA A 58 -26.36 3.10 -15.31
N ARG A 59 -25.22 3.65 -14.86
CA ARG A 59 -25.09 5.09 -14.56
C ARG A 59 -23.67 5.63 -14.74
N LEU A 60 -23.61 6.89 -15.14
CA LEU A 60 -22.37 7.66 -15.15
C LEU A 60 -21.89 7.97 -13.73
N ASP A 61 -20.59 8.19 -13.58
CA ASP A 61 -20.01 8.61 -12.31
C ASP A 61 -20.53 10.02 -11.94
N PRO A 62 -21.04 10.24 -10.72
CA PRO A 62 -21.60 11.53 -10.30
C PRO A 62 -20.57 12.67 -10.27
N TYR A 63 -19.28 12.34 -10.20
CA TYR A 63 -18.16 13.28 -10.21
C TYR A 63 -17.34 13.24 -11.51
N ASN A 64 -17.61 12.27 -12.39
CA ASN A 64 -17.04 12.19 -13.73
C ASN A 64 -18.08 11.76 -14.78
N ALA A 65 -18.69 12.74 -15.45
CA ALA A 65 -19.77 12.50 -16.40
C ALA A 65 -19.36 11.83 -17.73
N THR A 66 -18.10 11.44 -17.92
CA THR A 66 -17.65 10.76 -19.16
C THR A 66 -17.51 9.25 -19.01
N GLU A 67 -17.50 8.74 -17.78
CA GLU A 67 -17.24 7.32 -17.49
C GLU A 67 -18.39 6.75 -16.65
N GLU A 68 -18.58 5.43 -16.72
CA GLU A 68 -19.46 4.69 -15.83
C GLU A 68 -18.92 4.69 -14.40
N ARG A 69 -19.81 4.56 -13.41
CA ARG A 69 -19.37 4.52 -12.01
C ARG A 69 -18.62 3.21 -11.74
N ALA A 70 -17.30 3.29 -11.62
CA ALA A 70 -16.48 2.23 -11.06
C ALA A 70 -16.27 2.45 -9.55
N VAL A 71 -16.22 1.37 -8.78
CA VAL A 71 -15.79 1.38 -7.37
C VAL A 71 -14.81 0.23 -7.15
N GLU A 72 -13.85 0.44 -6.26
CA GLU A 72 -12.93 -0.61 -5.83
C GLU A 72 -13.41 -1.17 -4.49
N ILE A 73 -13.49 -2.49 -4.37
CA ILE A 73 -13.92 -3.16 -3.14
C ILE A 73 -12.87 -4.13 -2.64
N THR A 74 -12.82 -4.32 -1.32
CA THR A 74 -12.14 -5.46 -0.70
C THR A 74 -13.17 -6.32 0.01
N VAL A 75 -13.23 -7.61 -0.36
CA VAL A 75 -14.07 -8.61 0.27
C VAL A 75 -13.22 -9.38 1.28
N TYR A 76 -13.60 -9.32 2.55
CA TYR A 76 -13.02 -10.09 3.65
C TYR A 76 -13.97 -11.20 4.05
N TYR A 77 -13.47 -12.43 4.13
CA TYR A 77 -14.31 -13.59 4.39
C TYR A 77 -13.55 -14.71 5.10
N PRO A 78 -14.23 -15.51 5.93
CA PRO A 78 -13.66 -16.73 6.50
C PRO A 78 -13.45 -17.79 5.40
N PRO A 79 -12.55 -18.78 5.61
CA PRO A 79 -12.26 -19.80 4.60
C PRO A 79 -13.50 -20.64 4.27
N THR A 80 -13.61 -21.07 3.01
CA THR A 80 -14.71 -21.93 2.52
C THR A 80 -14.51 -23.43 2.79
N GLY A 81 -13.35 -23.80 3.36
CA GLY A 81 -12.96 -25.17 3.65
C GLY A 81 -12.40 -25.30 5.06
N GLN A 82 -11.35 -26.10 5.24
CA GLN A 82 -10.70 -26.24 6.54
C GLN A 82 -10.21 -24.90 7.07
N ASN A 83 -10.49 -24.67 8.34
CA ASN A 83 -10.01 -23.54 9.11
C ASN A 83 -8.91 -24.04 10.04
N ASP A 84 -7.79 -24.42 9.43
CA ASP A 84 -6.61 -24.97 10.12
C ASP A 84 -5.62 -23.86 10.56
N GLY A 85 -6.02 -22.60 10.41
CA GLY A 85 -5.16 -21.46 10.72
C GLY A 85 -4.25 -21.04 9.56
N THR A 86 -4.17 -21.80 8.47
CA THR A 86 -3.10 -21.64 7.46
C THR A 86 -3.53 -20.82 6.24
N CYS A 87 -2.55 -20.18 5.59
CA CYS A 87 -2.75 -19.57 4.28
C CYS A 87 -2.34 -20.51 3.14
N PRO A 88 -3.05 -20.54 1.99
CA PRO A 88 -2.74 -21.43 0.86
C PRO A 88 -1.29 -21.40 0.40
N ASN A 89 -0.60 -20.27 0.58
CA ASN A 89 0.79 -20.06 0.18
C ASN A 89 1.75 -19.86 1.37
N GLY A 90 1.32 -20.17 2.60
CA GLY A 90 2.13 -19.99 3.82
C GLY A 90 2.32 -18.53 4.27
N THR A 91 1.97 -17.53 3.46
CA THR A 91 2.05 -16.11 3.82
C THR A 91 0.82 -15.67 4.62
N THR A 92 0.99 -15.32 5.89
CA THR A 92 -0.05 -14.77 6.78
C THR A 92 -0.14 -13.26 6.79
N PHE A 93 0.94 -12.58 6.37
CA PHE A 93 1.02 -11.13 6.41
C PHE A 93 0.90 -10.53 5.02
N THR A 94 -0.08 -9.66 4.83
CA THR A 94 -0.24 -8.86 3.62
C THR A 94 0.01 -7.39 3.91
N PRO A 95 0.49 -6.61 2.92
CA PRO A 95 0.57 -5.16 3.06
C PRO A 95 -0.78 -4.57 3.48
N TYR A 96 -0.75 -3.58 4.37
CA TYR A 96 -1.93 -2.82 4.80
C TYR A 96 -2.59 -2.07 3.64
N MET A 97 -1.76 -1.50 2.78
CA MET A 97 -2.17 -0.79 1.56
C MET A 97 -1.22 -1.15 0.42
N PRO A 98 -1.64 -1.01 -0.84
CA PRO A 98 -0.72 -1.12 -1.97
C PRO A 98 0.43 -0.11 -1.89
N THR A 99 1.59 -0.45 -2.45
CA THR A 99 2.82 0.35 -2.31
C THR A 99 2.68 1.78 -2.84
N ALA A 100 2.03 1.98 -3.99
CA ALA A 100 1.87 3.32 -4.57
C ALA A 100 0.98 4.19 -3.67
N MET A 101 -0.16 3.65 -3.23
CA MET A 101 -1.03 4.28 -2.24
C MET A 101 -0.31 4.60 -0.93
N ALA A 102 0.47 3.65 -0.38
CA ALA A 102 1.22 3.84 0.86
C ALA A 102 2.21 5.02 0.75
N GLY A 103 2.91 5.14 -0.38
CA GLY A 103 3.81 6.27 -0.64
C GLY A 103 3.11 7.62 -0.74
N LEU A 104 1.88 7.67 -1.26
CA LEU A 104 1.05 8.89 -1.26
C LEU A 104 0.59 9.27 0.15
N VAL A 105 0.23 8.28 0.97
CA VAL A 105 -0.15 8.50 2.37
C VAL A 105 1.05 8.96 3.20
N ASP A 106 2.24 8.38 3.01
CA ASP A 106 3.48 8.82 3.67
C ASP A 106 3.73 10.32 3.41
N GLN A 107 3.63 10.73 2.14
CA GLN A 107 3.78 12.14 1.73
C GLN A 107 2.70 13.04 2.36
N SER A 108 1.44 12.61 2.31
CA SER A 108 0.32 13.36 2.89
C SER A 108 0.45 13.55 4.40
N LEU A 109 1.02 12.58 5.11
CA LEU A 109 1.21 12.64 6.57
C LEU A 109 2.54 13.28 6.97
N GLY A 110 3.44 13.54 6.01
CA GLY A 110 4.77 14.08 6.28
C GLY A 110 5.68 13.12 7.05
N VAL A 111 5.47 11.82 6.90
CA VAL A 111 6.28 10.77 7.55
C VAL A 111 7.35 10.23 6.58
N PRO A 112 8.41 9.56 7.07
CA PRO A 112 9.42 8.97 6.20
C PRO A 112 8.81 7.97 5.21
N SER A 113 9.36 7.93 3.99
CA SER A 113 8.95 6.94 2.98
C SER A 113 9.11 5.52 3.50
N GLY A 114 8.11 4.68 3.23
CA GLY A 114 8.05 3.29 3.68
C GLY A 114 7.44 3.15 5.08
N THR A 115 6.97 4.23 5.72
CA THR A 115 6.34 4.15 7.05
C THR A 115 5.03 3.37 6.95
N ILE A 116 4.12 3.77 6.05
CA ILE A 116 2.86 3.06 5.85
C ILE A 116 3.07 1.69 5.20
N GLU A 117 4.03 1.56 4.29
CA GLU A 117 4.37 0.27 3.65
C GLU A 117 4.90 -0.76 4.66
N SER A 118 5.50 -0.31 5.77
CA SER A 118 5.95 -1.22 6.84
C SER A 118 4.79 -1.87 7.60
N ILE A 119 3.55 -1.40 7.43
CA ILE A 119 2.39 -1.93 8.13
C ILE A 119 1.84 -3.15 7.38
N VAL A 120 1.66 -4.24 8.13
CA VAL A 120 1.12 -5.51 7.61
C VAL A 120 -0.10 -5.96 8.40
N THR A 121 -1.00 -6.68 7.74
CA THR A 121 -2.23 -7.24 8.33
C THR A 121 -2.12 -8.74 8.48
N ASP A 122 -2.91 -9.32 9.40
CA ASP A 122 -3.05 -10.78 9.54
C ASP A 122 -4.21 -11.29 8.66
N THR A 123 -4.07 -11.09 7.34
CA THR A 123 -5.03 -11.53 6.34
C THR A 123 -4.32 -12.29 5.25
N CYS A 124 -4.89 -13.41 4.82
CA CYS A 124 -4.35 -14.14 3.70
C CYS A 124 -4.98 -13.67 2.38
N LEU A 125 -4.19 -13.58 1.32
CA LEU A 125 -4.75 -13.43 -0.02
C LEU A 125 -5.65 -14.62 -0.35
N GLY A 126 -6.89 -14.32 -0.74
CA GLY A 126 -7.93 -15.29 -1.03
C GLY A 126 -7.94 -15.71 -2.51
N ALA A 127 -8.37 -16.94 -2.76
CA ALA A 127 -8.78 -17.40 -4.08
C ALA A 127 -10.30 -17.20 -4.23
N PRO A 128 -10.84 -17.06 -5.45
CA PRO A 128 -12.28 -16.95 -5.65
C PRO A 128 -13.04 -18.05 -4.89
N ALA A 129 -14.04 -17.67 -4.10
CA ALA A 129 -14.85 -18.61 -3.34
C ALA A 129 -15.51 -19.61 -4.29
N LYS A 130 -15.23 -20.91 -4.12
CA LYS A 130 -15.71 -21.98 -5.02
C LYS A 130 -17.16 -22.42 -4.76
N SER A 131 -17.83 -21.87 -3.75
CA SER A 131 -19.18 -22.29 -3.34
C SER A 131 -20.03 -21.11 -2.86
N SER A 132 -21.35 -21.31 -2.87
CA SER A 132 -22.32 -20.43 -2.21
C SER A 132 -22.08 -20.50 -0.69
N ILE A 133 -21.36 -19.51 -0.16
CA ILE A 133 -21.16 -19.38 1.28
C ILE A 133 -22.45 -18.81 1.89
N GLN A 134 -23.15 -19.58 2.72
CA GLN A 134 -24.27 -19.06 3.51
C GLN A 134 -23.73 -18.33 4.75
N ARG A 135 -23.37 -17.06 4.58
CA ARG A 135 -22.93 -16.18 5.67
C ARG A 135 -23.59 -14.82 5.55
N ASN A 136 -23.77 -14.17 6.70
CA ASN A 136 -24.27 -12.80 6.76
C ASN A 136 -23.25 -11.86 6.09
N LEU A 137 -23.77 -10.97 5.26
CA LEU A 137 -23.02 -9.95 4.55
C LEU A 137 -23.09 -8.62 5.30
N ILE A 138 -21.95 -7.98 5.49
CA ILE A 138 -21.82 -6.62 6.01
C ILE A 138 -21.16 -5.78 4.91
N VAL A 139 -21.75 -4.64 4.59
CA VAL A 139 -21.16 -3.67 3.67
C VAL A 139 -20.73 -2.46 4.48
N MET A 140 -19.47 -2.10 4.36
CA MET A 140 -18.83 -1.01 5.06
C MET A 140 -18.49 0.10 4.06
N SER A 141 -18.89 1.31 4.40
CA SER A 141 -18.49 2.52 3.68
C SER A 141 -17.59 3.35 4.58
N PRO A 142 -16.42 3.77 4.10
CA PRO A 142 -15.53 4.66 4.84
C PRO A 142 -16.16 6.05 5.01
N SER A 143 -15.57 6.84 5.91
CA SER A 143 -15.88 8.27 6.04
C SER A 143 -15.35 9.05 4.84
N PHE A 144 -15.88 10.27 4.64
CA PHE A 144 -15.43 11.18 3.57
C PHE A 144 -13.90 11.34 3.53
N GLY A 145 -13.33 11.26 2.32
CA GLY A 145 -11.88 11.37 2.11
C GLY A 145 -11.07 10.12 2.46
N MET A 146 -11.68 9.12 3.09
CA MET A 146 -10.96 7.95 3.59
C MET A 146 -11.09 6.76 2.65
N SER A 147 -10.02 5.97 2.56
CA SER A 147 -10.05 4.72 1.79
C SER A 147 -10.76 3.60 2.55
N ARG A 148 -11.29 2.62 1.82
CA ARG A 148 -11.80 1.32 2.27
C ARG A 148 -10.84 0.61 3.24
N LEU A 149 -9.54 0.87 3.13
CA LEU A 149 -8.49 0.21 3.91
C LEU A 149 -8.37 0.74 5.36
N VAL A 150 -8.93 1.90 5.69
CA VAL A 150 -8.69 2.55 6.99
C VAL A 150 -9.36 1.86 8.18
N TYR A 151 -10.39 1.05 7.93
CA TYR A 151 -11.12 0.30 8.97
C TYR A 151 -10.77 -1.19 9.00
N GLN A 152 -9.66 -1.59 8.37
CA GLN A 152 -9.33 -3.00 8.18
C GLN A 152 -9.27 -3.81 9.48
N THR A 153 -8.81 -3.26 10.61
CA THR A 153 -8.82 -3.98 11.91
C THR A 153 -10.24 -4.35 12.35
N LEU A 154 -11.22 -3.46 12.14
CA LEU A 154 -12.62 -3.74 12.44
C LEU A 154 -13.18 -4.77 11.46
N THR A 155 -12.95 -4.57 10.17
CA THR A 155 -13.45 -5.45 9.11
C THR A 155 -12.93 -6.87 9.24
N THR A 156 -11.63 -7.02 9.51
CA THR A 156 -11.01 -8.32 9.76
C THR A 156 -11.52 -8.97 11.04
N SER A 157 -11.87 -8.20 12.07
CA SER A 157 -12.49 -8.74 13.29
C SER A 157 -13.89 -9.31 13.04
N LEU A 158 -14.69 -8.62 12.22
CA LEU A 158 -16.00 -9.12 11.79
C LEU A 158 -15.84 -10.38 10.93
N ALA A 159 -14.93 -10.38 9.96
CA ALA A 159 -14.68 -11.55 9.12
C ALA A 159 -14.17 -12.76 9.92
N ALA A 160 -13.28 -12.53 10.89
CA ALA A 160 -12.77 -13.56 11.81
C ALA A 160 -13.86 -14.14 12.72
N SER A 161 -14.97 -13.40 12.90
CA SER A 161 -16.18 -13.85 13.62
C SER A 161 -17.17 -14.60 12.72
N GLY A 162 -16.87 -14.75 11.42
CA GLY A 162 -17.64 -15.58 10.49
C GLY A 162 -18.56 -14.81 9.53
N TYR A 163 -18.45 -13.49 9.44
CA TYR A 163 -19.17 -12.65 8.48
C TYR A 163 -18.42 -12.55 7.15
N ILE A 164 -19.14 -12.27 6.07
CA ILE A 164 -18.55 -11.70 4.86
C ILE A 164 -18.64 -10.20 5.00
N VAL A 165 -17.54 -9.48 4.79
CA VAL A 165 -17.49 -8.03 4.90
C VAL A 165 -16.96 -7.45 3.60
N ILE A 166 -17.61 -6.42 3.08
CA ILE A 166 -17.18 -5.71 1.87
C ILE A 166 -16.88 -4.27 2.26
N ASP A 167 -15.61 -3.88 2.16
CA ASP A 167 -15.20 -2.48 2.27
C ASP A 167 -15.18 -1.85 0.86
N ILE A 168 -15.69 -0.62 0.73
CA ILE A 168 -15.85 0.05 -0.56
C ILE A 168 -15.03 1.35 -0.60
N ASP A 169 -14.24 1.53 -1.65
CA ASP A 169 -13.71 2.85 -2.01
C ASP A 169 -14.69 3.56 -2.91
N HIS A 170 -14.97 4.83 -2.59
CA HIS A 170 -15.77 5.71 -3.41
C HIS A 170 -14.84 6.66 -4.18
N PRO A 171 -14.59 6.46 -5.49
CA PRO A 171 -13.77 7.37 -6.26
C PRO A 171 -14.30 8.79 -6.24
N TYR A 172 -13.38 9.74 -6.26
CA TYR A 172 -13.62 11.18 -6.13
C TYR A 172 -14.10 11.66 -4.75
N ASP A 173 -14.43 10.74 -3.84
CA ASP A 173 -14.60 11.00 -2.41
C ASP A 173 -13.32 10.63 -1.65
N ALA A 174 -12.87 9.38 -1.76
CA ALA A 174 -11.64 8.91 -1.14
C ALA A 174 -10.42 9.67 -1.70
N ASN A 175 -9.49 10.05 -0.82
CA ASN A 175 -8.28 10.81 -1.19
C ASN A 175 -7.40 10.08 -2.21
N VAL A 176 -7.36 8.76 -2.13
CA VAL A 176 -6.63 7.88 -3.05
C VAL A 176 -7.46 6.60 -3.22
N VAL A 177 -7.57 6.14 -4.45
CA VAL A 177 -8.10 4.83 -4.82
C VAL A 177 -7.11 4.22 -5.81
N GLU A 178 -6.70 2.98 -5.58
CA GLU A 178 -5.87 2.21 -6.50
C GLU A 178 -6.72 1.09 -7.09
N TYR A 179 -6.73 0.99 -8.42
CA TYR A 179 -7.41 -0.08 -9.16
C TYR A 179 -6.41 -1.19 -9.51
N PRO A 180 -6.87 -2.37 -9.96
CA PRO A 180 -5.98 -3.49 -10.27
C PRO A 180 -4.96 -3.22 -11.38
N ASP A 181 -5.21 -2.21 -12.23
CA ASP A 181 -4.31 -1.75 -13.29
C ASP A 181 -3.28 -0.70 -12.84
N GLY A 182 -3.32 -0.28 -11.57
CA GLY A 182 -2.46 0.74 -10.97
C GLY A 182 -3.14 2.10 -10.89
#